data_AF-A0A2S9FAC6-F1
#
_entry.id   AF-A0A2S9FAC6-F1
#
_cell.length_a   1.000
_cell.length_b   1.000
_cell.length_c   1.000
_cell.angle_alpha   90.00
_cell.angle_beta   90.00
_cell.angle_gamma   90.00
#
_symmetry.space_group_name_H-M   'P 1'
#
loop_
_entity.id
_entity.type
_entity.pdbx_description
1 polymer ?
#
loop_
_entity_poly.entity_id
_entity_poly.type
_entity_poly.pdbx_seq_one_letter_code
_entity_poly.pdbx_strand_id
1 'polypeptide(L)' 'MSDLNTLRSLAGLPLAPVSLSDSVLVLIDCQNTYTRGVMELEGVQPALEEAAALLDRAR' A
#
# COMPACT_ATOMS: atom_id res chain seq x y z
N MET A 1 -16.64 20.50 17.57
CA MET A 1 -16.18 19.91 16.30
C MET A 1 -16.74 18.51 16.22
N SER A 2 -17.32 18.11 15.09
CA SER A 2 -17.76 16.71 14.90
C SER A 2 -16.55 15.81 14.82
N ASP A 3 -16.58 14.66 15.49
CA ASP A 3 -15.54 13.64 15.31
C ASP A 3 -15.53 13.15 13.86
N LEU A 4 -14.34 13.07 13.27
CA LEU A 4 -14.13 12.52 11.93
C LEU A 4 -14.11 11.00 12.03
N ASN A 5 -15.21 10.36 11.67
CA ASN A 5 -15.33 8.90 11.65
C ASN A 5 -15.25 8.36 10.21
N THR A 6 -14.46 7.30 10.02
CA THR A 6 -14.46 6.54 8.77
C THR A 6 -15.74 5.71 8.66
N LEU A 7 -16.18 5.41 7.43
CA LEU A 7 -17.31 4.50 7.22
C LEU A 7 -17.08 3.12 7.86
N ARG A 8 -15.82 2.67 7.91
CA ARG A 8 -15.42 1.42 8.57
C ARG A 8 -15.70 1.45 10.08
N SER A 9 -15.37 2.57 10.73
CA SER A 9 -15.66 2.81 12.15
C SER A 9 -17.17 2.87 12.40
N LEU A 10 -17.92 3.63 11.59
CA LEU A 10 -19.38 3.75 11.70
C LEU A 10 -20.10 2.41 11.48
N ALA A 11 -19.55 1.54 10.65
CA ALA A 11 -20.09 0.20 10.39
C ALA A 11 -19.68 -0.85 11.45
N GLY A 12 -18.89 -0.49 12.47
CA GLY A 12 -18.44 -1.41 13.51
C GLY A 12 -17.48 -2.50 13.01
N LEU A 13 -16.78 -2.28 11.90
CA LEU A 13 -15.85 -3.25 11.33
C LEU A 13 -14.50 -3.22 12.08
N PRO A 14 -13.75 -4.34 12.12
CA PRO A 14 -12.44 -4.38 12.78
C PRO A 14 -11.48 -3.33 12.22
N LEU A 15 -10.93 -2.48 13.08
CA LEU A 15 -10.03 -1.39 12.66
C LEU A 15 -8.58 -1.85 12.50
N ALA A 16 -8.20 -2.94 13.15
CA ALA A 16 -6.88 -3.52 13.01
C ALA A 16 -6.74 -4.25 11.65
N PRO A 17 -5.65 -4.02 10.89
CA PRO A 17 -5.36 -4.80 9.70
C PRO A 17 -4.99 -6.24 10.07
N VAL A 18 -5.17 -7.16 9.12
CA VAL A 18 -4.72 -8.55 9.24
C VAL A 18 -3.19 -8.64 9.26
N SER A 19 -2.67 -9.69 9.87
CA SER A 19 -1.24 -9.96 9.90
C SER A 19 -0.72 -10.27 8.49
N LEU A 20 0.57 -10.04 8.24
CA LEU A 20 1.18 -10.39 6.95
C LEU A 20 1.15 -11.92 6.70
N SER A 21 1.31 -12.74 7.76
CA SER A 21 1.29 -14.20 7.65
C SER A 21 -0.08 -14.78 7.27
N ASP A 22 -1.17 -14.03 7.51
CA ASP A 22 -2.53 -14.41 7.14
C ASP A 22 -2.99 -13.72 5.83
N SER A 23 -2.07 -13.13 5.07
CA SER A 23 -2.34 -12.30 3.90
C SER A 23 -1.61 -12.78 2.66
N VAL A 24 -2.02 -12.24 1.50
CA VAL A 24 -1.31 -12.37 0.23
C VAL A 24 -0.79 -10.99 -0.19
N LEU A 25 0.47 -10.92 -0.62
CA LEU A 25 1.03 -9.68 -1.17
C LEU A 25 0.67 -9.55 -2.66
N VAL A 26 0.11 -8.40 -3.04
CA VAL A 26 -0.17 -8.02 -4.43
C VAL A 26 0.63 -6.76 -4.76
N LEU A 27 1.54 -6.86 -5.72
CA LEU A 27 2.28 -5.72 -6.26
C LEU A 27 1.60 -5.27 -7.56
N ILE A 28 1.12 -4.03 -7.57
CA ILE A 28 0.39 -3.46 -8.71
C ILE A 28 1.36 -2.60 -9.50
N ASP A 29 1.56 -2.98 -10.77
CA ASP A 29 2.21 -2.16 -11.79
C ASP A 29 3.58 -1.57 -11.40
N CYS A 30 4.43 -2.36 -10.74
CA CYS A 30 5.84 -2.02 -10.50
C CYS A 30 6.69 -2.14 -11.78
N GLN A 31 6.35 -1.36 -12.81
CA GLN A 31 6.97 -1.37 -14.13
C GLN A 31 7.84 -0.13 -14.35
N ASN A 32 8.89 -0.27 -15.16
CA ASN A 32 9.78 0.83 -15.53
C ASN A 32 9.08 2.01 -16.24
N THR A 33 7.88 1.78 -16.81
CA THR A 33 7.05 2.82 -17.42
C THR A 33 6.79 3.97 -16.46
N TYR A 34 6.68 3.67 -15.16
CA TYR A 34 6.34 4.65 -14.12
C TYR A 34 7.56 5.29 -13.45
N THR A 35 8.78 4.87 -13.80
CA THR A 35 10.00 5.31 -13.12
C THR A 35 10.76 6.41 -13.86
N ARG A 36 10.33 6.77 -15.07
CA ARG A 36 10.99 7.78 -15.92
C ARG A 36 10.12 8.20 -17.09
N GLY A 37 10.35 9.42 -17.58
CA GLY A 37 9.74 9.92 -18.82
C GLY A 37 8.31 10.43 -18.61
N VAL A 38 7.49 10.46 -19.67
CA VAL A 38 6.17 11.13 -19.64
C VAL A 38 5.17 10.51 -18.65
N MET A 39 5.39 9.26 -18.25
CA MET A 39 4.56 8.52 -17.30
C MET A 39 5.20 8.41 -15.91
N GLU A 40 6.29 9.14 -15.65
CA GLU A 40 6.98 9.12 -14.36
C GLU A 40 6.06 9.59 -13.23
N LEU A 41 5.96 8.79 -12.18
CA LEU A 41 5.14 9.11 -11.01
C LEU A 41 5.96 9.85 -9.96
N GLU A 42 5.35 10.84 -9.31
CA GLU A 42 5.93 11.50 -8.16
C GLU A 42 6.14 10.50 -7.01
N GLY A 43 7.34 10.47 -6.45
CA GLY A 43 7.67 9.57 -5.33
C GLY A 43 7.76 8.08 -5.71
N VAL A 44 7.87 7.74 -7.00
CA VAL A 44 7.96 6.33 -7.44
C VAL A 44 9.15 5.58 -6.85
N GLN A 45 10.30 6.23 -6.73
CA GLN A 45 11.52 5.59 -6.23
C GLN A 45 11.40 5.16 -4.76
N PRO A 46 11.04 6.03 -3.79
CA PRO A 46 10.82 5.60 -2.42
C PRO A 46 9.65 4.60 -2.28
N ALA A 47 8.62 4.69 -3.13
CA ALA A 47 7.54 3.70 -3.13
C ALA A 47 8.03 2.29 -3.55
N LEU A 48 8.92 2.21 -4.54
CA LEU A 48 9.53 0.95 -4.98
C LEU A 48 10.48 0.36 -3.94
N GLU A 49 11.17 1.20 -3.17
CA GLU A 49 12.02 0.76 -2.05
C GLU A 49 11.20 0.09 -0.94
N GLU A 50 10.07 0.69 -0.56
CA GLU A 50 9.14 0.09 0.42
C GLU A 50 8.48 -1.19 -0.13
N ALA A 51 8.14 -1.21 -1.42
CA ALA A 51 7.61 -2.41 -2.06
C ALA A 51 8.63 -3.58 -2.03
N ALA A 52 9.91 -3.29 -2.27
CA ALA A 52 10.98 -4.27 -2.16
C ALA A 52 11.13 -4.79 -0.72
N ALA A 53 11.13 -3.90 0.28
CA ALA A 53 11.21 -4.29 1.68
C ALA A 53 10.01 -5.17 2.12
N LEU A 54 8.80 -4.87 1.63
CA LEU A 54 7.62 -5.69 1.90
C LEU A 54 7.68 -7.05 1.19
N LEU A 55 8.18 -7.09 -0.05
CA LEU A 55 8.37 -8.32 -0.81
C LEU A 55 9.38 -9.25 -0.16
N ASP A 56 10.49 -8.72 0.37
CA ASP A 56 11.50 -9.50 1.08
C ASP A 56 10.95 -10.11 2.38
N ARG A 57 10.00 -9.44 3.05
CA ARG A 57 9.31 -9.97 4.23
C ARG A 57 8.26 -11.04 3.90
N ALA A 58 7.75 -11.05 2.68
CA ALA A 58 6.69 -11.94 2.24
C ALA A 58 7.21 -13.20 1.52
N ARG A 59 8.51 -13.24 1.18
CA ARG A 59 9.21 -14.38 0.56
C ARG A 59 9.80 -15.30 1.62
#